data_AF-A0A2E8U0F1-F1
#
_entry.id   AF-A0A2E8U0F1-F1
#
_cell.length_a   1.000
_cell.length_b   1.000
_cell.length_c   1.000
_cell.angle_alpha   90.00
_cell.angle_beta   90.00
_cell.angle_gamma   90.00
#
_symmetry.space_group_name_H-M   'P 1'
#
loop_
_entity.id
_entity.type
_entity.pdbx_description
1 polymer ?
#
loop_
_entity_poly.entity_id
_entity_poly.type
_entity_poly.pdbx_seq_one_letter_code
_entity_poly.pdbx_strand_id
1 'polypeptide(L)'
;MYTVQALWTMARENIDATIVIYANRAYRILQGEMTAMGVKEPGRVANDMFGLDRPNLDWISIAEGMGVGGERAEETESFINAFQRGLATDGPYVVEAVI
;
A
#
# COMPACT_ATOMS: atom_id res chain seq x y z
N MET A 1 5.76 -4.62 -1.38
CA MET A 1 6.90 -4.08 -2.17
C MET A 1 7.54 -5.19 -2.99
N TYR A 2 7.02 -5.49 -4.19
CA TYR A 2 7.67 -6.49 -5.07
C TYR A 2 7.70 -6.02 -6.53
N THR A 3 6.64 -5.37 -6.99
CA THR A 3 6.49 -4.92 -8.38
C THR A 3 6.09 -3.44 -8.47
N VAL A 4 6.70 -2.59 -7.64
CA VAL A 4 6.36 -1.16 -7.56
C VAL A 4 6.65 -0.40 -8.87
N GLN A 5 7.65 -0.85 -9.64
CA GLN A 5 7.98 -0.32 -10.96
C GLN A 5 6.85 -0.47 -12.00
N ALA A 6 5.84 -1.31 -11.72
CA ALA A 6 4.67 -1.41 -12.58
C ALA A 6 3.91 -0.08 -12.67
N LEU A 7 3.95 0.76 -11.62
CA LEU A 7 3.37 2.10 -11.64
C LEU A 7 3.92 2.95 -12.80
N TRP A 8 5.22 2.85 -13.08
CA TRP A 8 5.82 3.58 -14.21
C TRP A 8 5.30 3.09 -15.56
N THR A 9 5.08 1.78 -15.70
CA THR A 9 4.50 1.22 -16.93
C THR A 9 3.06 1.70 -17.08
N MET A 10 2.29 1.72 -16.00
CA MET A 10 0.93 2.25 -16.00
C MET A 10 0.89 3.72 -16.42
N ALA A 11 1.79 4.56 -15.91
CA ALA A 11 1.92 5.96 -16.32
C ALA A 11 2.29 6.09 -17.80
N ARG A 12 3.28 5.33 -18.25
CA ARG A 12 3.79 5.41 -19.64
C ARG A 12 2.75 4.98 -20.67
N GLU A 13 2.02 3.91 -20.39
CA GLU A 13 1.03 3.33 -21.31
C GLU A 13 -0.38 3.88 -21.06
N ASN A 14 -0.52 4.88 -20.18
CA ASN A 14 -1.78 5.49 -19.77
C ASN A 14 -2.84 4.44 -19.37
N ILE A 15 -2.44 3.47 -18.55
CA ILE A 15 -3.33 2.41 -18.09
C ILE A 15 -4.35 3.02 -17.13
N ASP A 16 -5.63 2.99 -17.54
CA ASP A 16 -6.76 3.46 -16.74
C ASP A 16 -7.07 2.47 -15.61
N ALA A 17 -6.45 2.71 -14.45
CA ALA A 17 -6.58 1.84 -13.29
C ALA A 17 -6.41 2.63 -11.98
N THR A 18 -7.34 2.41 -11.06
CA THR A 18 -7.19 2.83 -9.65
C THR A 18 -6.45 1.73 -8.86
N ILE A 19 -5.29 2.06 -8.30
CA ILE A 19 -4.45 1.16 -7.52
C ILE A 19 -4.64 1.47 -6.03
N VAL A 20 -5.14 0.50 -5.26
CA VAL A 20 -5.30 0.64 -3.81
C VAL A 20 -4.19 -0.10 -3.07
N ILE A 21 -3.42 0.62 -2.26
CA ILE A 21 -2.35 0.07 -1.44
C ILE A 21 -2.83 0.05 0.02
N TYR A 22 -3.06 -1.14 0.57
CA TYR A 22 -3.36 -1.34 1.99
C TYR A 22 -2.08 -1.31 2.82
N ALA A 23 -1.73 -0.13 3.32
CA ALA A 23 -0.49 0.14 4.03
C ALA A 23 -0.60 -0.17 5.54
N ASN A 24 -0.66 -1.47 5.89
CA ASN A 24 -0.65 -1.95 7.29
C ASN A 24 0.75 -2.04 7.93
N ARG A 25 1.80 -1.63 7.19
CA ARG A 25 3.20 -1.60 7.64
C ARG A 25 3.72 -2.94 8.18
N ALA A 26 3.14 -4.06 7.75
CA ALA A 26 3.58 -5.38 8.17
C ALA A 26 3.20 -6.48 7.18
N TYR A 27 3.95 -7.58 7.18
CA TYR A 27 3.49 -8.84 6.61
C TYR A 27 2.46 -9.50 7.54
N ARG A 28 1.27 -8.90 7.65
CA ARG A 28 0.19 -9.32 8.58
C ARG A 28 -0.22 -10.78 8.42
N ILE A 29 -0.20 -11.32 7.19
CA ILE A 29 -0.53 -12.72 6.96
C ILE A 29 0.41 -13.66 7.71
N LEU A 30 1.72 -13.36 7.77
CA LEU A 30 2.70 -14.19 8.46
C LEU A 30 2.51 -14.16 9.99
N GLN A 31 2.09 -13.02 10.54
CA GLN A 31 1.71 -12.92 11.96
C GLN A 31 0.47 -13.76 12.27
N GLY A 32 -0.51 -13.78 11.34
CA GLY A 32 -1.70 -14.62 11.44
C GLY A 32 -1.35 -16.11 11.43
N GLU A 33 -0.48 -16.55 10.52
CA GLU A 33 0.00 -17.94 10.44
C GLU A 33 0.72 -18.37 11.72
N MET A 34 1.59 -17.52 12.28
CA MET A 34 2.23 -17.81 13.57
C MET A 34 1.20 -18.03 14.68
N THR A 35 0.20 -17.16 14.75
CA THR A 35 -0.89 -17.27 15.73
C THR A 35 -1.65 -18.58 15.54
N ALA A 36 -1.97 -18.94 14.30
CA ALA A 36 -2.66 -20.18 13.95
C ALA A 36 -1.85 -21.44 14.32
N MET A 37 -0.52 -21.36 14.27
CA MET A 37 0.39 -22.42 14.73
C MET A 37 0.57 -22.46 16.27
N GLY A 38 -0.13 -21.61 17.01
CA GLY A 38 -0.10 -21.58 18.48
C GLY A 38 1.02 -20.71 19.07
N VAL A 39 1.75 -19.95 18.25
CA VAL A 39 2.72 -18.97 18.73
C VAL A 39 1.95 -17.77 19.28
N LYS A 40 1.88 -17.66 20.61
CA LYS A 40 1.14 -16.57 21.28
C LYS A 40 1.85 -15.23 21.20
N GLU A 41 3.18 -15.23 21.35
CA GLU A 41 4.01 -14.03 21.25
C GLU A 41 5.22 -14.29 20.36
N PRO A 42 5.27 -13.70 19.15
CA PRO A 42 6.44 -13.76 18.31
C PRO A 42 7.63 -13.09 19.00
N GLY A 43 8.78 -13.78 19.01
CA GLY A 43 10.03 -13.21 19.53
C GLY A 43 10.54 -12.06 18.65
N ARG A 44 11.52 -11.30 19.16
CA ARG A 44 12.09 -10.10 18.50
C ARG A 44 12.45 -10.32 17.03
N VAL A 45 13.09 -11.45 16.70
CA VAL A 45 13.49 -11.77 15.33
C VAL A 45 12.29 -11.84 14.38
N ALA A 46 11.19 -12.46 14.81
CA ALA A 46 9.97 -12.55 13.99
C ALA A 46 9.32 -11.17 13.81
N ASN A 47 9.27 -10.35 14.86
CA ASN A 47 8.75 -8.99 14.77
C ASN A 47 9.58 -8.12 13.83
N ASP A 48 10.91 -8.24 13.86
CA ASP A 48 11.81 -7.53 12.96
C ASP A 48 11.69 -8.02 11.51
N MET A 49 11.43 -9.31 11.28
CA MET A 49 11.22 -9.86 9.94
C MET A 49 9.88 -9.46 9.32
N PHE A 50 8.83 -9.27 10.13
CA PHE A 50 7.47 -9.03 9.63
C PHE A 50 7.08 -7.55 9.64
N GLY A 51 7.75 -6.71 10.43
CA GLY A 51 7.54 -5.27 10.44
C GLY A 51 8.09 -4.61 9.17
N LEU A 52 7.34 -3.64 8.65
CA LEU A 52 7.71 -2.79 7.53
C LEU A 52 7.64 -1.30 7.92
N ASP A 53 7.79 -1.00 9.20
CA ASP A 53 7.56 0.31 9.82
C ASP A 53 8.84 1.10 10.10
N ARG A 54 10.00 0.55 9.76
CA ARG A 54 11.33 1.08 10.09
C ARG A 54 12.25 1.13 8.84
N PRO A 55 12.08 2.10 7.94
CA PRO A 55 11.09 3.19 7.98
C PRO A 55 9.74 2.81 7.35
N ASN A 56 8.70 3.59 7.66
CA ASN A 56 7.47 3.60 6.87
C ASN A 56 7.77 4.08 5.45
N LEU A 57 7.14 3.44 4.47
CA LEU A 57 7.17 3.91 3.09
C LEU A 57 6.18 5.04 2.91
N ASP A 58 6.58 6.04 2.14
CA ASP A 58 5.68 7.04 1.60
C ASP A 58 5.26 6.60 0.19
N TRP A 59 4.12 5.93 0.11
CA TRP A 59 3.62 5.39 -1.16
C TRP A 59 3.23 6.47 -2.15
N ILE A 60 2.80 7.65 -1.68
CA ILE A 60 2.43 8.76 -2.55
C ILE A 60 3.70 9.33 -3.21
N SER A 61 4.73 9.63 -2.42
CA SER A 61 6.03 10.06 -2.97
C SER A 61 6.61 9.05 -3.97
N ILE A 62 6.47 7.74 -3.69
CA ILE A 62 6.93 6.68 -4.61
C ILE A 62 6.11 6.67 -5.90
N ALA A 63 4.78 6.77 -5.82
CA ALA A 63 3.89 6.80 -6.98
C ALA A 63 4.18 8.02 -7.86
N GLU A 64 4.34 9.20 -7.25
CA GLU A 64 4.70 10.44 -7.94
C GLU A 64 6.04 10.31 -8.67
N GLY A 65 7.04 9.71 -8.02
CA GLY A 65 8.34 9.39 -8.65
C GLY A 65 8.25 8.44 -9.84
N MET A 66 7.15 7.67 -9.96
CA MET A 66 6.85 6.80 -11.10
C MET A 66 5.92 7.46 -12.14
N GLY A 67 5.49 8.71 -11.91
CA GLY A 67 4.58 9.44 -12.80
C GLY A 67 3.10 9.14 -12.57
N VAL A 68 2.73 8.57 -11.42
CA VAL A 68 1.34 8.27 -11.05
C VAL A 68 0.92 9.17 -9.89
N GLY A 69 -0.16 9.94 -10.08
CA GLY A 69 -0.75 10.74 -9.01
C GLY A 69 -1.53 9.89 -8.01
N GLY A 70 -1.78 10.43 -6.83
CA GLY A 70 -2.54 9.70 -5.82
C GLY A 70 -2.68 10.43 -4.51
N GLU A 71 -3.42 9.82 -3.59
CA GLU A 71 -3.70 10.38 -2.28
C GLU A 71 -3.64 9.33 -1.16
N ARG A 72 -3.17 9.77 0.02
CA ARG A 72 -3.24 8.97 1.24
C ARG A 72 -4.59 9.18 1.92
N ALA A 73 -5.18 8.08 2.34
CA ALA A 73 -6.35 8.03 3.18
C ALA A 73 -6.00 7.38 4.53
N GLU A 74 -6.21 8.12 5.61
CA GLU A 74 -6.01 7.65 6.99
C GLU A 74 -7.33 7.30 7.68
N GLU A 75 -8.46 7.61 7.04
CA GLU A 75 -9.80 7.39 7.56
C GLU A 75 -10.72 6.85 6.47
N THR A 76 -11.83 6.22 6.86
CA THR A 76 -12.78 5.65 5.90
C THR A 76 -13.36 6.70 4.95
N GLU A 77 -13.69 7.90 5.45
CA GLU A 77 -14.24 8.98 4.62
C GLU A 77 -13.23 9.48 3.58
N SER A 78 -11.98 9.70 4.00
CA SER A 78 -10.90 10.08 3.07
C SER A 78 -10.62 8.99 2.04
N PHE A 79 -10.74 7.71 2.42
CA PHE A 79 -10.61 6.59 1.50
C PHE A 79 -11.72 6.59 0.44
N ILE A 80 -12.98 6.75 0.85
CA ILE A 80 -14.11 6.80 -0.08
C ILE A 80 -13.90 7.94 -1.09
N ASN A 81 -13.51 9.11 -0.61
CA ASN A 81 -13.28 10.28 -1.44
C ASN A 81 -12.12 10.08 -2.43
N ALA A 82 -10.98 9.55 -1.97
CA ALA A 82 -9.82 9.27 -2.82
C ALA A 82 -10.12 8.17 -3.85
N PHE A 83 -10.86 7.13 -3.44
CA PHE A 83 -11.27 6.06 -4.35
C PHE A 83 -12.22 6.56 -5.45
N GLN A 84 -13.21 7.39 -5.09
CA GLN A 84 -14.08 8.03 -6.07
C GLN A 84 -13.31 8.95 -7.04
N ARG A 85 -12.33 9.70 -6.53
CA ARG A 85 -11.44 10.52 -7.38
C ARG A 85 -10.62 9.65 -8.34
N GLY A 86 -10.06 8.55 -7.85
CA GLY A 86 -9.32 7.60 -8.69
C GLY A 86 -10.16 7.00 -9.80
N LEU A 87 -11.42 6.63 -9.51
CA LEU A 87 -12.36 6.12 -10.51
C LEU A 87 -12.80 7.18 -11.54
N ALA A 88 -12.71 8.46 -11.21
CA ALA A 88 -13.06 9.57 -12.07
C ALA A 88 -11.85 10.17 -12.82
N THR A 89 -10.63 9.71 -12.51
CA THR A 89 -9.39 10.19 -13.14
C THR A 89 -9.09 9.33 -14.34
N ASP A 90 -8.89 9.95 -15.50
CA ASP A 90 -8.38 9.25 -16.68
C ASP A 90 -6.92 8.84 -16.45
N GLY A 91 -6.64 7.53 -16.54
CA GLY A 91 -5.29 7.00 -16.39
C GLY A 91 -5.00 6.46 -14.97
N PRO A 92 -3.74 6.16 -14.64
CA PRO A 92 -3.44 5.49 -13.39
C PRO A 92 -3.55 6.45 -12.20
N TYR A 93 -4.09 5.94 -11.09
CA TYR A 93 -4.24 6.71 -9.87
C TYR A 93 -4.03 5.82 -8.63
N VAL A 94 -3.25 6.27 -7.66
CA VAL A 94 -2.94 5.52 -6.44
C VAL A 94 -3.76 6.03 -5.25
N VAL A 95 -4.31 5.11 -4.47
CA VAL A 95 -4.86 5.38 -3.13
C VAL A 95 -4.04 4.60 -2.12
N GLU A 96 -3.32 5.29 -1.23
CA GLU A 96 -2.70 4.68 -0.05
C GLU A 96 -3.72 4.63 1.09
N ALA A 97 -4.26 3.46 1.40
CA ALA A 97 -5.13 3.26 2.56
C ALA A 97 -4.29 2.83 3.78
N VAL A 98 -4.13 3.72 4.75
CA VAL A 98 -3.43 3.41 6.01
C VAL A 98 -4.39 2.65 6.93
N ILE A 99 -3.95 1.47 7.40
CA ILE A 99 -4.77 0.54 8.19
C ILE A 99 -4.00 -0.10 9.35
#